data_AF-A0A970AF50-F1
#
_entry.id   AF-A0A970AF50-F1
#
_cell.length_a   1.000
_cell.length_b   1.000
_cell.length_c   1.000
_cell.angle_alpha   90.00
_cell.angle_beta   90.00
_cell.angle_gamma   90.00
#
_symmetry.space_group_name_H-M   'P 1'
#
loop_
_entity.id
_entity.type
_entity.pdbx_description
1 polymer ?
#
loop_
_entity_poly.entity_id
_entity_poly.type
_entity_poly.pdbx_seq_one_letter_code
_entity_poly.pdbx_strand_id
1 'polypeptide(L)' 'MLHADETELQVLHEEGKSPQSKSYMWLSRTGVTTANPIVLFHYKRDRRHCRPQEFLEGFQGYLHSDGYGL' A
#
# COMPACT_ATOMS: atom_id res chain seq x y z
N MET A 1 12.06 -1.21 -10.93
CA MET A 1 10.95 -0.25 -10.78
C MET A 1 9.84 -0.94 -10.01
N LEU A 2 9.40 -0.33 -8.92
CA LEU A 2 8.25 -0.74 -8.11
C LEU A 2 7.11 0.23 -8.43
N HIS A 3 5.90 -0.27 -8.57
CA HIS A 3 4.70 0.55 -8.65
C HIS A 3 3.94 0.40 -7.34
N ALA A 4 3.57 1.51 -6.72
CA ALA A 4 2.78 1.51 -5.50
C ALA A 4 1.53 2.37 -5.68
N ASP A 5 0.43 1.90 -5.13
CA ASP A 5 -0.88 2.55 -5.17
C ASP A 5 -1.60 2.34 -3.82
N GLU A 6 -2.50 3.25 -3.46
CA GLU A 6 -3.30 3.20 -2.24
C GLU A 6 -4.79 3.20 -2.59
N THR A 7 -5.54 2.22 -2.09
CA THR A 7 -7.00 2.19 -2.26
C THR A 7 -7.67 2.31 -0.90
N GLU A 8 -8.61 3.25 -0.78
CA GLU A 8 -9.52 3.36 0.37
C GLU A 8 -10.62 2.30 0.28
N LEU A 9 -10.88 1.60 1.38
CA LEU A 9 -11.95 0.59 1.50
C LEU A 9 -12.62 0.63 2.86
N GLN A 10 -13.72 -0.12 2.98
CA GLN A 10 -14.46 -0.35 4.22
C GLN A 10 -14.37 -1.82 4.63
N VAL A 11 -14.21 -2.09 5.92
CA VAL A 11 -14.19 -3.45 6.48
C VAL A 11 -15.40 -3.62 7.39
N LEU A 12 -16.29 -4.54 7.00
CA LEU A 12 -17.60 -4.71 7.64
C LEU A 12 -17.52 -5.18 9.10
N HIS A 13 -16.48 -5.97 9.43
CA HIS A 13 -16.32 -6.61 10.74
C HIS A 13 -14.93 -6.35 11.32
N GLU A 14 -14.46 -5.10 11.27
CA GLU A 14 -13.21 -4.71 11.89
C GLU A 14 -13.39 -4.42 13.39
N GLU A 15 -12.70 -5.16 14.25
CA GLU A 15 -12.81 -5.03 15.71
C GLU A 15 -12.46 -3.61 16.18
N GLY A 16 -13.36 -2.97 16.93
CA GLY A 16 -13.13 -1.62 17.46
C GLY A 16 -13.22 -0.51 16.40
N LYS A 17 -13.81 -0.76 15.23
CA LYS A 17 -14.04 0.24 14.19
C LYS A 17 -15.43 0.08 13.55
N SER A 18 -16.06 1.20 13.17
CA SER A 18 -17.37 1.11 12.50
C SER A 18 -17.23 0.67 11.04
N PRO A 19 -18.23 -0.01 10.45
CA PRO A 19 -18.19 -0.44 9.05
C PRO A 19 -18.01 0.71 8.04
N GLN A 20 -18.46 1.91 8.39
CA GLN A 20 -18.33 3.10 7.53
C GLN A 20 -16.95 3.76 7.63
N SER A 21 -16.11 3.33 8.57
CA SER A 21 -14.80 3.92 8.76
C SER A 21 -13.83 3.54 7.64
N LYS A 22 -12.94 4.47 7.30
CA LYS A 22 -11.96 4.31 6.23
C LYS A 22 -10.82 3.40 6.65
N SER A 23 -10.55 2.38 5.86
CA SER A 23 -9.34 1.54 5.92
C SER A 23 -8.62 1.59 4.57
N TYR A 24 -7.38 1.10 4.53
CA TYR A 24 -6.50 1.30 3.39
C TYR A 24 -5.87 -0.02 2.96
N MET A 25 -5.86 -0.27 1.65
CA MET A 25 -5.09 -1.35 1.05
C MET A 25 -3.95 -0.72 0.26
N TRP A 26 -2.73 -1.07 0.62
CA TRP A 26 -1.53 -0.70 -0.12
C TRP A 26 -1.24 -1.78 -1.13
N LEU A 27 -1.26 -1.40 -2.40
CA LEU A 27 -0.85 -2.27 -3.49
C LEU A 27 0.60 -1.96 -3.84
N SER A 28 1.42 -2.99 -4.00
CA SER A 28 2.76 -2.84 -4.54
C SER A 28 3.03 -3.94 -5.54
N ARG A 29 3.53 -3.58 -6.72
CA ARG A 29 3.87 -4.56 -7.77
C ARG A 29 5.22 -4.29 -8.38
N THR A 30 5.93 -5.38 -8.67
CA THR A 30 7.15 -5.31 -9.47
C THR A 30 6.83 -4.95 -10.91
N GLY A 31 7.75 -4.27 -11.59
CA GLY A 31 7.65 -3.99 -13.03
C GLY A 31 7.63 -5.25 -13.90
N VAL A 32 7.12 -5.11 -15.13
CA VAL A 32 6.93 -6.21 -16.10
C VAL A 32 8.21 -6.90 -16.55
N THR A 33 9.37 -6.26 -16.33
CA THR A 33 10.69 -6.77 -16.73
C THR A 33 11.34 -7.65 -15.65
N THR A 34 10.71 -7.83 -14.50
CA THR A 34 11.19 -8.71 -13.44
C THR A 34 10.92 -10.18 -13.78
N ALA A 35 11.91 -11.05 -13.55
CA ALA A 35 11.80 -12.49 -13.82
C ALA A 35 10.66 -13.18 -13.05
N ASN A 36 10.37 -12.70 -11.84
CA ASN A 36 9.32 -13.22 -10.96
C ASN A 36 8.37 -12.08 -10.55
N PRO A 37 7.35 -11.77 -11.35
CA PRO A 37 6.45 -10.66 -11.05
C PRO A 37 5.62 -10.95 -9.79
N ILE A 38 5.59 -9.98 -8.87
CA ILE A 38 4.83 -10.08 -7.61
C ILE A 38 3.86 -8.90 -7.54
N VAL A 39 2.67 -9.21 -7.02
CA VAL A 39 1.68 -8.21 -6.57
C VAL A 39 1.43 -8.47 -5.08
N LEU A 40 1.69 -7.46 -4.26
CA LEU A 40 1.50 -7.49 -2.83
C LEU A 40 0.33 -6.59 -2.46
N PHE A 41 -0.58 -7.16 -1.66
CA PHE A 41 -1.69 -6.45 -1.04
C PHE A 41 -1.41 -6.35 0.46
N HIS A 42 -1.28 -5.13 0.97
CA HIS A 42 -0.95 -4.88 2.36
C HIS A 42 -2.03 -4.03 3.01
N TYR A 43 -2.87 -4.67 3.82
CA TYR A 43 -3.94 -4.02 4.55
C TYR A 43 -3.42 -3.18 5.72
N LYS A 44 -3.93 -1.96 5.87
CA LYS A 44 -3.71 -1.08 7.02
C LYS A 44 -5.03 -0.49 7.51
N ARG A 45 -5.16 -0.42 8.84
CA ARG A 45 -6.33 0.14 9.53
C ARG A 45 -6.37 1.68 9.48
N ASP A 46 -5.30 2.32 9.01
CA ASP A 46 -5.11 3.77 8.99
C ASP A 46 -4.30 4.23 7.76
N ARG A 47 -4.34 5.54 7.49
CA ARG A 47 -3.58 6.23 6.43
C ARG A 47 -2.33 6.94 6.98
N ARG A 48 -1.61 6.31 7.91
CA ARG A 48 -0.44 6.97 8.49
C ARG A 48 0.70 7.02 7.49
N HIS A 49 1.47 8.10 7.53
CA HIS A 49 2.58 8.26 6.60
C HIS A 49 3.72 7.26 6.81
N CYS A 50 3.80 6.71 8.03
CA CYS A 50 4.80 5.70 8.37
C CYS A 50 4.56 4.37 7.65
N ARG A 51 3.35 4.08 7.16
CA ARG A 51 3.03 2.79 6.53
C ARG A 51 3.86 2.50 5.27
N PRO A 52 3.90 3.41 4.28
CA PRO A 52 4.78 3.22 3.12
C PRO A 52 6.26 3.37 3.48
N GLN A 53 6.62 4.18 4.47
CA GLN A 53 8.02 4.31 4.92
C GLN A 53 8.56 2.99 5.49
N GLU A 54 7.80 2.35 6.40
CA GLU A 54 8.09 1.02 6.95
C GLU A 54 8.18 -0.04 5.84
N PHE A 55 7.28 0.03 4.85
CA PHE A 55 7.26 -0.94 3.76
C PHE A 55 8.45 -0.79 2.79
N LEU A 56 8.88 0.44 2.54
CA LEU A 56 9.98 0.76 1.62
C LEU A 56 11.34 0.80 2.31
N GLU A 57 11.41 0.45 3.59
CA GLU A 57 12.66 0.42 4.34
C GLU A 57 13.69 -0.48 3.65
N GLY A 58 14.85 0.10 3.31
CA GLY A 58 15.92 -0.60 2.60
C GLY A 58 15.68 -0.83 1.09
N PHE A 59 14.54 -0.41 0.53
CA PHE A 59 14.32 -0.50 -0.91
C PHE A 59 15.29 0.41 -1.68
N GLN A 60 15.92 -0.14 -2.71
CA GLN A 60 16.78 0.60 -3.63
C GLN A 60 16.27 0.49 -5.05
N GLY A 61 16.13 1.62 -5.73
CA GLY A 61 15.68 1.69 -7.12
C GLY A 61 14.63 2.77 -7.33
N TYR A 62 13.80 2.58 -8.35
CA TYR A 62 12.78 3.53 -8.75
C TYR A 62 11.40 3.12 -8.25
N LEU A 63 10.69 4.07 -7.63
CA LEU A 63 9.29 3.97 -7.24
C LEU A 63 8.43 4.82 -8.17
N HIS A 64 7.35 4.24 -8.69
CA HIS A 64 6.28 4.94 -9.40
C HIS A 64 5.05 4.95 -8.49
N SER A 65 4.52 6.13 -8.20
CA SER A 65 3.28 6.33 -7.42
C SER A 65 2.50 7.52 -8.00
N ASP A 66 1.19 7.54 -7.77
CA ASP A 66 0.22 8.47 -8.36
C ASP A 66 0.13 9.84 -7.65
N GLY A 67 0.78 10.00 -6.50
CA GLY A 67 0.77 11.27 -5.78
C GLY A 67 0.69 11.08 -4.28
N TYR A 68 1.63 10.29 -3.74
CA TYR A 68 1.83 10.24 -2.31
C TYR A 68 2.42 11.56 -1.82
N GLY A 69 1.62 12.37 -1.12
CA GLY A 69 2.10 13.59 -0.45
C GLY A 69 2.96 13.22 0.74
N LEU A 70 4.25 13.56 0.68
CA LEU A 70 5.18 13.55 1.82
C LEU A 70 4.81 14.60 2.86
#